data_AF-A0A485BWD6-F1
#
_entry.id   AF-A0A485BWD6-F1
#
_cell.length_a   1.000
_cell.length_b   1.000
_cell.length_c   1.000
_cell.angle_alpha   90.00
_cell.angle_beta   90.00
_cell.angle_gamma   90.00
#
_symmetry.space_group_name_H-M   'P 1'
#
loop_
_entity.id
_entity.type
_entity.pdbx_description
1 polymer ?
#
loop_
_entity_poly.entity_id
_entity_poly.type
_entity_poly.pdbx_seq_one_letter_code
_entity_poly.pdbx_strand_id
1 'polypeptide(L)'
;MSPTHPSIIRRSLTPIKKALIAETAVHYIHDGDSIILDAGSTVLQMVPLLSHFNNITVMTNSLHIVNALSELDNEQTILMPGGTFRKKSASFHGQLAENAFEQFSFDKLFMGTDGIDLNAGVTTFNEVYTSVKRCAMPPEK
;
A
#
# COMPACT_ATOMS: atom_id res chain seq x y z
N MET A 1 8.21 29.33 15.11
CA MET A 1 8.76 29.07 13.76
C MET A 1 9.19 27.62 13.74
N SER A 2 8.43 26.74 13.10
CA SER A 2 8.79 25.32 12.97
C SER A 2 9.91 25.15 11.94
N PRO A 3 10.83 24.19 12.12
CA PRO A 3 11.89 23.95 11.14
C PRO A 3 11.26 23.41 9.86
N THR A 4 11.48 24.09 8.74
CA THR A 4 11.14 23.56 7.42
C THR A 4 12.05 22.38 7.14
N HIS A 5 11.51 21.17 7.16
CA HIS A 5 12.20 19.98 6.67
C HIS A 5 12.68 20.24 5.22
N PRO A 6 13.91 19.81 4.85
CA PRO A 6 14.43 19.99 3.51
C PRO A 6 13.45 19.39 2.49
N SER A 7 13.20 20.11 1.39
CA SER A 7 12.40 19.60 0.29
C SER A 7 13.03 18.33 -0.26
N ILE A 8 12.41 17.18 0.05
CA ILE A 8 12.80 15.89 -0.54
C ILE A 8 12.61 16.03 -2.05
N ILE A 9 13.72 16.07 -2.79
CA ILE A 9 13.71 16.10 -4.25
C ILE A 9 13.16 14.74 -4.71
N ARG A 10 11.90 14.74 -5.16
CA ARG A 10 11.21 13.55 -5.62
C ARG A 10 11.80 13.08 -6.95
N ARG A 11 12.67 12.07 -6.90
CA ARG A 11 13.17 11.43 -8.12
C ARG A 11 12.19 10.35 -8.56
N SER A 12 11.40 10.65 -9.60
CA SER A 12 10.48 9.68 -10.19
C SER A 12 11.26 8.53 -10.83
N LEU A 13 11.01 7.30 -10.36
CA LEU A 13 11.50 6.09 -11.04
C LEU A 13 10.81 5.93 -12.41
N THR A 14 11.56 5.41 -13.39
CA THR A 14 10.99 5.06 -14.69
C THR A 14 10.03 3.88 -14.55
N PRO A 15 9.03 3.74 -15.45
CA PRO A 15 8.09 2.62 -15.43
C PRO A 15 8.81 1.25 -15.39
N ILE A 16 9.86 1.09 -16.18
CA ILE A 16 10.69 -0.12 -16.21
C ILE A 16 11.26 -0.47 -14.83
N LYS A 17 11.81 0.51 -14.10
CA LYS A 17 12.36 0.26 -12.76
C LYS A 17 11.26 -0.11 -11.76
N LYS A 18 10.07 0.47 -11.89
CA LYS A 18 8.93 0.14 -11.03
C LYS A 18 8.42 -1.28 -11.29
N ALA A 19 8.39 -1.71 -12.56
CA ALA A 19 8.03 -3.08 -12.93
C ALA A 19 8.98 -4.11 -12.32
N LEU A 20 10.30 -3.88 -12.40
CA LEU A 20 11.30 -4.77 -11.78
C LEU A 20 11.15 -4.87 -10.25
N ILE A 21 10.82 -3.76 -9.58
CA ILE A 21 10.54 -3.75 -8.15
C ILE A 21 9.27 -4.58 -7.87
N ALA A 22 8.22 -4.42 -8.68
CA ALA A 22 6.99 -5.17 -8.53
C ALA A 22 7.20 -6.68 -8.73
N GLU A 23 7.94 -7.09 -9.77
CA GLU A 23 8.33 -8.49 -10.00
C GLU A 23 9.07 -9.08 -8.79
N THR A 24 9.99 -8.31 -8.20
CA THR A 24 10.70 -8.75 -6.99
C THR A 24 9.75 -8.86 -5.79
N ALA A 25 8.83 -7.91 -5.64
CA ALA A 25 7.91 -7.85 -4.50
C ALA A 25 6.90 -9.01 -4.50
N VAL A 26 6.39 -9.43 -5.67
CA VAL A 26 5.40 -10.52 -5.74
C VAL A 26 5.96 -11.87 -5.37
N HIS A 27 7.28 -12.09 -5.40
CA HIS A 27 7.89 -13.32 -4.90
C HIS A 27 7.71 -13.55 -3.39
N TYR A 28 7.30 -12.52 -2.65
CA TYR A 28 6.97 -12.65 -1.22
C TYR A 28 5.50 -12.99 -0.97
N ILE A 29 4.68 -13.08 -2.01
CA ILE A 29 3.25 -13.41 -1.91
C ILE A 29 3.08 -14.91 -2.12
N HIS A 30 2.16 -15.51 -1.38
CA HIS A 30 1.73 -16.89 -1.50
C HIS A 30 0.21 -16.97 -1.62
N ASP A 31 -0.27 -18.09 -2.16
CA ASP A 31 -1.71 -18.40 -2.18
C ASP A 31 -2.29 -18.34 -0.77
N GLY A 32 -3.48 -17.75 -0.65
CA GLY A 32 -4.16 -17.56 0.65
C GLY A 32 -3.71 -16.34 1.46
N ASP A 33 -2.69 -15.61 1.03
CA ASP A 33 -2.21 -14.43 1.76
C ASP A 33 -3.27 -13.31 1.83
N SER A 34 -3.28 -12.63 2.98
CA SER A 34 -3.92 -11.33 3.15
C SER A 34 -2.87 -10.22 3.04
N ILE A 35 -3.04 -9.31 2.09
CA ILE A 35 -2.07 -8.26 1.79
C ILE A 35 -2.70 -6.87 1.76
N ILE A 36 -1.93 -5.87 2.19
CA ILE A 36 -2.26 -4.46 1.98
C ILE A 36 -1.43 -3.93 0.82
N LEU A 37 -2.09 -3.28 -0.13
CA LEU A 37 -1.47 -2.53 -1.22
C LEU A 37 -1.70 -1.04 -1.05
N ASP A 38 -0.62 -0.29 -0.89
CA ASP A 38 -0.68 1.16 -0.85
C ASP A 38 -1.00 1.79 -2.22
N ALA A 39 -1.53 3.02 -2.25
CA ALA A 39 -1.86 3.82 -3.44
C ALA A 39 -0.64 4.25 -4.30
N GLY A 40 0.54 3.68 -4.08
CA GLY A 40 1.77 4.03 -4.78
C GLY A 40 1.83 3.49 -6.21
N SER A 41 2.30 4.30 -7.15
CA SER A 41 2.44 3.89 -8.56
C SER A 41 3.36 2.69 -8.80
N THR A 42 4.29 2.39 -7.90
CA THR A 42 5.12 1.16 -7.96
C THR A 42 4.31 -0.05 -7.50
N VAL A 43 3.52 0.10 -6.44
CA VAL A 43 2.64 -0.96 -5.92
C VAL A 43 1.57 -1.31 -6.95
N LEU A 44 1.04 -0.32 -7.69
CA LEU A 44 0.12 -0.55 -8.80
C LEU A 44 0.72 -1.48 -9.88
N GLN A 45 2.04 -1.47 -10.11
CA GLN A 45 2.68 -2.38 -11.07
C GLN A 45 2.64 -3.84 -10.61
N MET A 46 2.38 -4.13 -9.33
CA MET A 46 2.23 -5.50 -8.83
C MET A 46 0.91 -6.12 -9.27
N VAL A 47 -0.14 -5.32 -9.47
CA VAL A 47 -1.52 -5.81 -9.67
C VAL A 47 -1.64 -6.84 -10.79
N PRO A 48 -1.11 -6.63 -12.01
CA PRO A 48 -1.23 -7.62 -13.09
C PRO A 48 -0.62 -8.99 -12.74
N LEU A 49 0.43 -8.98 -11.91
CA LEU A 49 1.14 -10.19 -11.47
C LEU A 49 0.37 -10.96 -10.38
N LEU A 50 -0.64 -10.34 -9.76
CA LEU A 50 -1.45 -11.00 -8.73
C LEU A 50 -2.42 -12.03 -9.30
N SER A 51 -2.63 -12.03 -10.61
CA SER A 51 -3.42 -13.04 -11.32
C SER A 51 -2.87 -14.46 -11.17
N HIS A 52 -1.61 -14.62 -10.78
CA HIS A 52 -0.97 -15.91 -10.56
C HIS A 52 -1.30 -16.56 -9.22
N PHE A 53 -1.89 -15.81 -8.28
CA PHE A 53 -2.21 -16.31 -6.95
C PHE A 53 -3.70 -16.59 -6.79
N ASN A 54 -4.00 -17.59 -5.97
CA ASN A 54 -5.36 -17.98 -5.65
C ASN A 54 -5.73 -17.59 -4.23
N ASN A 55 -6.99 -17.23 -4.04
CA ASN A 55 -7.60 -17.03 -2.72
C ASN A 55 -6.89 -15.97 -1.87
N ILE A 56 -6.30 -14.96 -2.50
CA ILE A 56 -5.68 -13.84 -1.80
C ILE A 56 -6.74 -12.81 -1.37
N THR A 57 -6.50 -12.16 -0.24
CA THR A 57 -7.30 -11.01 0.21
C THR A 57 -6.46 -9.74 0.06
N VAL A 58 -6.97 -8.78 -0.71
CA VAL A 58 -6.27 -7.52 -0.98
C VAL A 58 -7.02 -6.36 -0.35
N MET A 59 -6.39 -5.65 0.60
CA MET A 59 -6.89 -4.38 1.10
C MET A 59 -6.12 -3.21 0.50
N THR A 60 -6.84 -2.20 0.00
CA THR A 60 -6.22 -0.99 -0.52
C THR A 60 -7.15 0.19 -0.34
N ASN A 61 -6.62 1.39 -0.09
CA ASN A 61 -7.39 2.63 -0.14
C ASN A 61 -7.38 3.30 -1.52
N SER A 62 -6.78 2.67 -2.53
CA SER A 62 -6.61 3.24 -3.86
C SER A 62 -7.67 2.77 -4.83
N LEU A 63 -8.43 3.70 -5.40
CA LEU A 63 -9.41 3.38 -6.44
C LEU A 63 -8.70 2.88 -7.72
N HIS A 64 -7.48 3.33 -8.00
CA HIS A 64 -6.71 2.82 -9.14
C HIS A 64 -6.37 1.33 -9.00
N ILE A 65 -6.03 0.90 -7.78
CA ILE A 65 -5.71 -0.51 -7.51
C ILE A 65 -6.99 -1.35 -7.58
N VAL A 66 -8.09 -0.90 -6.96
CA VAL A 66 -9.38 -1.62 -7.05
C VAL A 66 -9.83 -1.81 -8.48
N ASN A 67 -9.76 -0.76 -9.31
CA ASN A 67 -10.14 -0.87 -10.72
C ASN A 67 -9.25 -1.90 -11.46
N ALA A 68 -7.92 -1.84 -11.28
CA ALA A 68 -7.01 -2.78 -11.92
C ALA A 68 -7.21 -4.21 -11.43
N LEU A 69 -7.50 -4.43 -10.14
CA LEU A 69 -7.81 -5.75 -9.60
C LEU A 69 -9.12 -6.31 -10.19
N SER A 70 -10.12 -5.44 -10.39
CA SER A 70 -11.43 -5.85 -10.94
C SER A 70 -11.37 -6.29 -12.40
N GLU A 71 -10.27 -6.01 -13.10
CA GLU A 71 -10.02 -6.46 -14.48
C GLU A 71 -9.34 -7.84 -14.53
N LEU A 72 -8.90 -8.39 -13.40
CA LEU A 72 -8.25 -9.69 -13.34
C LEU A 72 -9.28 -10.82 -13.28
N ASP A 73 -9.04 -11.88 -14.03
CA ASP A 73 -9.90 -13.07 -14.12
C ASP A 73 -9.43 -14.15 -13.13
N ASN A 74 -9.36 -13.80 -11.84
CA ASN A 74 -9.06 -14.74 -10.77
C ASN A 74 -9.84 -14.40 -9.48
N GLU A 75 -10.06 -15.42 -8.65
CA GLU A 75 -10.80 -15.29 -7.40
C GLU A 75 -9.95 -14.58 -6.33
N GLN A 76 -10.27 -13.32 -6.05
CA GLN A 76 -9.66 -12.50 -5.01
C GLN A 76 -10.72 -11.83 -4.16
N THR A 77 -10.47 -11.74 -2.85
CA THR A 77 -11.30 -10.88 -1.99
C THR A 77 -10.70 -9.47 -1.98
N ILE A 78 -11.48 -8.47 -2.40
CA ILE A 78 -11.03 -7.06 -2.43
C ILE A 78 -11.71 -6.29 -1.30
N LEU A 79 -10.91 -5.71 -0.41
CA LEU A 79 -11.36 -4.85 0.68
C LEU A 79 -10.93 -3.40 0.39
N MET A 80 -11.89 -2.48 0.38
CA MET A 80 -11.61 -1.05 0.26
C MET A 80 -12.22 -0.30 1.44
N PRO A 81 -11.42 0.44 2.23
CA PRO A 81 -11.94 1.25 3.30
C PRO A 81 -12.82 2.38 2.73
N GLY A 82 -13.89 2.70 3.45
CA GLY A 82 -14.69 3.90 3.18
C GLY A 82 -14.00 5.18 3.65
N GLY A 83 -14.75 6.28 3.73
CA GLY A 83 -14.27 7.55 4.28
C GLY A 83 -14.29 8.67 3.25
N THR A 84 -13.33 9.59 3.34
CA THR A 84 -13.27 10.76 2.47
C THR A 84 -12.47 10.45 1.22
N PHE A 85 -13.11 10.51 0.06
CA PHE A 85 -12.43 10.35 -1.21
C PHE A 85 -11.64 11.61 -1.60
N ARG A 86 -10.32 11.46 -1.73
CA ARG A 86 -9.42 12.52 -2.23
C ARG A 86 -9.19 12.35 -3.73
N LYS A 87 -9.82 13.22 -4.52
CA LYS A 87 -9.73 13.20 -6.01
C LYS A 87 -8.29 13.24 -6.53
N LYS A 88 -7.42 14.06 -5.93
CA LYS A 88 -6.02 14.25 -6.39
C LYS A 88 -5.20 12.96 -6.39
N SER A 89 -5.45 12.08 -5.42
CA SER A 89 -4.73 10.82 -5.23
C SER A 89 -5.60 9.60 -5.50
N ALA A 90 -6.83 9.80 -5.98
CA ALA A 90 -7.87 8.79 -6.17
C ALA A 90 -7.91 7.73 -5.05
N SER A 91 -7.94 8.18 -3.80
CA SER A 91 -7.87 7.29 -2.63
C SER A 91 -8.80 7.73 -1.49
N PHE A 92 -9.13 6.80 -0.61
CA PHE A 92 -9.95 7.01 0.59
C PHE A 92 -9.07 7.28 1.83
N HIS A 93 -9.46 8.30 2.60
CA HIS A 93 -8.68 8.84 3.71
C HIS A 93 -9.58 9.23 4.89
N GLY A 94 -8.94 9.51 6.02
CA GLY A 94 -9.54 9.99 7.26
C GLY A 94 -9.93 8.87 8.22
N GLN A 95 -10.47 9.24 9.38
CA GLN A 95 -10.66 8.32 10.51
C GLN A 95 -11.41 7.03 10.16
N LEU A 96 -12.43 7.10 9.30
CA LEU A 96 -13.17 5.91 8.88
C LEU A 96 -12.28 4.92 8.12
N ALA A 97 -11.38 5.44 7.26
CA ALA A 97 -10.44 4.61 6.54
C ALA A 97 -9.39 4.01 7.49
N GLU A 98 -8.84 4.83 8.38
CA GLU A 98 -7.86 4.40 9.39
C GLU A 98 -8.42 3.30 10.29
N ASN A 99 -9.65 3.45 10.78
CA ASN A 99 -10.31 2.47 11.64
C ASN A 99 -10.55 1.14 10.93
N ALA A 100 -10.78 1.16 9.61
CA ALA A 100 -10.94 -0.07 8.85
C ALA A 100 -9.62 -0.87 8.83
N PHE A 101 -8.47 -0.20 8.65
CA PHE A 101 -7.17 -0.88 8.71
C PHE A 101 -6.85 -1.45 10.11
N GLU A 102 -7.43 -0.89 11.17
CA GLU A 102 -7.26 -1.40 12.54
C GLU A 102 -8.12 -2.64 12.86
N GLN A 103 -9.14 -2.93 12.06
CA GLN A 103 -10.07 -4.06 12.29
C GLN A 103 -9.61 -5.39 11.72
N PHE A 104 -8.61 -5.39 10.85
CA PHE A 104 -8.12 -6.58 10.17
C PHE A 104 -6.63 -6.77 10.43
N SER A 105 -6.21 -8.02 10.52
CA SER A 105 -4.79 -8.40 10.50
C SER A 105 -4.45 -8.86 9.09
N PHE A 106 -3.29 -8.42 8.59
CA PHE A 106 -2.78 -8.79 7.26
C PHE A 106 -1.40 -9.39 7.38
N ASP A 107 -1.10 -10.35 6.51
CA ASP A 107 0.19 -11.02 6.47
C ASP A 107 1.29 -10.08 5.99
N LYS A 108 0.99 -9.23 5.00
CA LYS A 108 2.00 -8.40 4.32
C LYS A 108 1.49 -7.03 3.96
N LEU A 109 2.39 -6.05 3.94
CA LEU A 109 2.15 -4.69 3.46
C LEU A 109 3.16 -4.35 2.37
N PHE A 110 2.64 -3.96 1.20
CA PHE A 110 3.44 -3.44 0.11
C PHE A 110 3.15 -1.95 -0.05
N MET A 111 4.19 -1.13 0.12
CA MET A 111 4.08 0.31 0.05
C MET A 111 5.20 0.97 -0.74
N GLY A 112 4.84 2.03 -1.44
CA GLY A 112 5.82 2.94 -2.00
C GLY A 112 6.33 3.90 -0.92
N THR A 113 7.58 4.32 -1.06
CA THR A 113 8.12 5.38 -0.22
C THR A 113 9.02 6.31 -1.02
N ASP A 114 8.98 7.59 -0.68
CA ASP A 114 9.86 8.61 -1.26
C ASP A 114 11.24 8.62 -0.54
N GLY A 115 11.40 7.89 0.57
CA GLY A 115 12.67 7.72 1.28
C GLY A 115 12.57 6.79 2.50
N ILE A 116 13.57 5.93 2.67
CA ILE A 116 13.75 5.08 3.86
C ILE A 116 14.97 5.60 4.61
N ASP A 117 14.79 5.96 5.88
CA ASP A 117 15.89 6.19 6.81
C ASP A 117 16.01 4.98 7.74
N LEU A 118 17.22 4.42 7.88
CA LEU A 118 17.41 3.21 8.68
C LEU A 118 17.24 3.43 10.19
N ASN A 119 17.36 4.67 10.67
CA ASN A 119 17.21 5.03 12.08
C ASN A 119 15.84 5.67 12.37
N ALA A 120 15.29 6.46 11.43
CA ALA A 120 14.00 7.16 11.56
C ALA A 120 12.82 6.41 10.92
N GLY A 121 13.07 5.32 10.20
CA GLY A 121 12.07 4.51 9.51
C GLY A 121 11.64 5.07 8.15
N VAL A 122 10.49 4.60 7.66
CA VAL A 122 9.94 4.99 6.35
C VAL A 122 9.34 6.38 6.43
N THR A 123 9.74 7.28 5.52
CA THR A 123 9.15 8.62 5.39
C THR A 123 8.10 8.57 4.27
N THR A 124 6.85 8.37 4.66
CA THR A 124 5.71 8.31 3.75
C THR A 124 4.51 9.02 4.38
N PHE A 125 3.91 9.98 3.66
CA PHE A 125 2.65 10.64 4.04
C PHE A 125 1.45 9.73 3.70
N ASN A 126 1.40 8.55 4.32
CA ASN A 126 0.29 7.63 4.09
C ASN A 126 -0.27 7.09 5.39
N GLU A 127 -1.56 7.31 5.58
CA GLU A 127 -2.36 6.86 6.73
C GLU A 127 -2.23 5.34 6.93
N VAL A 128 -2.03 4.59 5.83
CA VAL A 128 -1.75 3.14 5.84
C VAL A 128 -0.52 2.77 6.69
N TYR A 129 0.55 3.57 6.65
CA TYR A 129 1.76 3.29 7.41
C TYR A 129 1.55 3.44 8.93
N THR A 130 0.82 4.46 9.35
CA THR A 130 0.52 4.71 10.77
C THR A 130 -0.40 3.63 11.35
N SER A 131 -1.36 3.15 10.57
CA SER A 131 -2.25 2.07 10.98
C SER A 131 -1.52 0.72 11.03
N VAL A 132 -0.71 0.38 10.01
CA VAL A 132 0.00 -0.91 10.02
C VAL A 132 1.15 -0.95 11.04
N LYS A 133 1.86 0.16 11.32
CA LYS A 133 2.85 0.19 12.40
C LYS A 133 2.25 -0.20 13.76
N ARG A 134 1.01 0.20 14.04
CA ARG A 134 0.32 -0.15 15.30
C ARG A 134 -0.16 -1.60 15.32
N CYS A 135 -0.41 -2.21 14.17
CA CYS A 135 -0.83 -3.60 14.05
C CYS A 135 0.36 -4.57 14.07
N ALA A 136 1.45 -4.24 13.37
CA ALA A 136 2.61 -5.11 13.18
C ALA A 136 3.71 -4.96 14.25
N MET A 137 3.73 -3.86 15.01
CA MET A 137 4.69 -3.66 16.10
C MET A 137 3.95 -3.48 17.42
N PRO A 138 4.17 -4.34 18.43
CA PRO A 138 3.63 -4.11 19.76
C PRO A 138 4.15 -2.77 20.31
N PRO A 139 3.39 -2.09 21.19
CA PRO A 139 3.84 -0.84 21.79
C PRO A 139 5.19 -1.05 22.50
N GLU A 140 6.17 -0.20 22.18
CA GLU A 140 7.40 -0.13 22.95
C GLU A 140 7.04 0.22 24.40
N LYS A 141 7.58 -0.57 25.35
CA LYS A 141 7.43 -0.31 26.79
C LYS A 141 8.23 0.91 27.22
#